data_AF-A0A3B0XER0-F1
#
_entry.id   AF-A0A3B0XER0-F1
#
_cell.length_a   1.000
_cell.length_b   1.000
_cell.length_c   1.000
_cell.angle_alpha   90.00
_cell.angle_beta   90.00
_cell.angle_gamma   90.00
#
_symmetry.space_group_name_H-M   'P 1'
#
loop_
_entity.id
_entity.type
_entity.pdbx_description
1 polymer ?
#
loop_
_entity_poly.entity_id
_entity_poly.type
_entity_poly.pdbx_seq_one_letter_code
_entity_poly.pdbx_strand_id
1 'polypeptide(L)'
;MSLPPFTFTEIEERLDDMFVEVDETVIQHLTQFDIQTQDTLLELIKKAADTNSGLAYQLANRMQKAVELMEIDTIELWLDQAIDVFDNKGLYGAIEVFNELESMAHNAKQKLTGISFEEVCNMLEHFVVGLNGRRLKLETDKKTYTDTETLFLPSIINRYAKKQDNFQLYKCTVVFLWAQNWFGSWRNNLSPVFASYEKNEQAEKWFHVLDCIRLDKKIKIELPGIHRMMQQLCDLSEHTKICDIKIDGIENLINEQTSSDDLLKLLPQVYTQTPPTLNYYTGCLQTDKVELRREIRLIKEKDLFRQAIAHVLEEKKEKPASEFSEEERREISAQQIPNPNMPEGFKYKLELDGESIEPPDGVESLMSSIIQDIGEIPDDYLVAAGDGNYKIISETEKNNDANMWAGTYHEEGASLYKEWDFRRQRYKKNWCALREVKLNSSGTQFVSDTVKKYSGLIKNLRRTFEILRGEDKTLKKQPYGD
;
A
#
# COMPACT_ATOMS: atom_id res chain seq x y z
N MET A 1 -7.49 1.92 -54.48
CA MET A 1 -6.61 3.11 -54.47
C MET A 1 -7.08 3.96 -53.31
N SER A 2 -6.18 4.36 -52.41
CA SER A 2 -6.52 5.38 -51.41
C SER A 2 -6.81 6.68 -52.15
N LEU A 3 -7.88 7.39 -51.77
CA LEU A 3 -8.16 8.72 -52.31
C LEU A 3 -6.96 9.65 -52.01
N PRO A 4 -6.64 10.61 -52.89
CA PRO A 4 -5.62 11.60 -52.59
C PRO A 4 -6.04 12.45 -51.38
N PRO A 5 -5.10 12.93 -50.54
CA PRO A 5 -5.37 13.92 -49.51
C PRO A 5 -6.00 15.18 -50.10
N PHE A 6 -6.81 15.88 -49.31
CA PHE A 6 -7.40 17.14 -49.72
C PHE A 6 -6.33 18.20 -49.93
N THR A 7 -6.55 19.00 -50.96
CA THR A 7 -5.75 20.18 -51.27
C THR A 7 -6.08 21.33 -50.31
N PHE A 8 -5.20 22.33 -50.25
CA PHE A 8 -5.43 23.55 -49.47
C PHE A 8 -6.80 24.17 -49.77
N THR A 9 -7.13 24.34 -51.06
CA THR A 9 -8.40 24.93 -51.52
C THR A 9 -9.61 24.08 -51.11
N GLU A 10 -9.51 22.76 -51.17
CA GLU A 10 -10.61 21.87 -50.75
C GLU A 10 -10.82 21.86 -49.22
N ILE A 11 -9.79 22.16 -48.43
CA ILE A 11 -9.91 22.31 -46.97
C ILE A 11 -10.47 23.70 -46.64
N GLU A 12 -9.98 24.74 -47.33
CA GLU A 12 -10.46 26.13 -47.22
C GLU A 12 -11.96 26.21 -47.47
N GLU A 13 -12.44 25.69 -48.61
CA GLU A 13 -13.87 25.67 -48.95
C GLU A 13 -14.74 24.99 -47.88
N ARG A 14 -14.23 23.92 -47.25
CA ARG A 14 -14.97 23.21 -46.19
C ARG A 14 -15.04 23.99 -44.89
N LEU A 15 -13.98 24.71 -44.54
CA LEU A 15 -13.93 25.47 -43.29
C LEU A 15 -14.67 26.80 -43.41
N ASP A 16 -14.68 27.43 -44.59
CA ASP A 16 -15.47 28.63 -44.90
C ASP A 16 -16.98 28.41 -44.68
N ASP A 17 -17.48 27.20 -44.95
CA ASP A 17 -18.86 26.83 -44.68
C ASP A 17 -19.17 26.70 -43.18
N MET A 18 -18.15 26.59 -42.31
CA MET A 18 -18.29 26.31 -40.88
C MET A 18 -18.12 27.56 -40.00
N PHE A 19 -17.26 28.52 -40.37
CA PHE A 19 -17.06 29.76 -39.62
C PHE A 19 -16.41 30.88 -40.47
N VAL A 20 -16.46 32.12 -39.96
CA VAL A 20 -16.28 33.36 -40.75
C VAL A 20 -14.85 33.61 -41.25
N GLU A 21 -13.83 33.16 -40.51
CA GLU A 21 -12.43 33.37 -40.88
C GLU A 21 -11.56 32.25 -40.31
N VAL A 22 -10.81 31.59 -41.19
CA VAL A 22 -9.90 30.49 -40.85
C VAL A 22 -8.47 31.00 -40.95
N ASP A 23 -7.66 30.74 -39.93
CA ASP A 23 -6.24 31.02 -40.02
C ASP A 23 -5.60 30.07 -41.06
N GLU A 24 -4.99 30.63 -42.11
CA GLU A 24 -4.32 29.86 -43.17
C GLU A 24 -3.33 28.83 -42.61
N THR A 25 -2.73 29.10 -41.44
CA THR A 25 -1.80 28.17 -40.78
C THR A 25 -2.47 26.85 -40.38
N VAL A 26 -3.76 26.88 -40.03
CA VAL A 26 -4.54 25.67 -39.71
C VAL A 26 -4.73 24.82 -40.97
N ILE A 27 -5.07 25.45 -42.09
CA ILE A 27 -5.25 24.79 -43.38
C ILE A 27 -3.92 24.17 -43.84
N GLN A 28 -2.82 24.94 -43.78
CA GLN A 28 -1.48 24.46 -44.09
C GLN A 28 -1.10 23.25 -43.24
N HIS A 29 -1.42 23.26 -41.95
CA HIS A 29 -1.15 22.13 -41.08
C HIS A 29 -1.96 20.88 -41.46
N LEU A 30 -3.27 21.03 -41.72
CA LEU A 30 -4.14 19.91 -42.12
C LEU A 30 -3.68 19.26 -43.44
N THR A 31 -3.13 20.03 -44.39
CA THR A 31 -2.61 19.47 -45.66
C THR A 31 -1.42 18.50 -45.49
N GLN A 32 -0.79 18.44 -44.30
CA GLN A 32 0.36 17.59 -44.03
C GLN A 32 0.00 16.13 -43.72
N PHE A 33 -1.27 15.84 -43.44
CA PHE A 33 -1.74 14.51 -43.06
C PHE A 33 -2.28 13.70 -44.24
N ASP A 34 -2.48 12.40 -44.03
CA ASP A 34 -3.17 11.55 -45.00
C ASP A 34 -4.68 11.84 -45.05
N ILE A 35 -5.34 11.36 -46.10
CA ILE A 35 -6.77 11.62 -46.34
C ILE A 35 -7.67 11.17 -45.17
N GLN A 36 -7.33 10.06 -44.51
CA GLN A 36 -8.11 9.54 -43.39
C GLN A 36 -8.03 10.46 -42.18
N THR A 37 -6.81 10.87 -41.81
CA THR A 37 -6.59 11.80 -40.70
C THR A 37 -7.21 13.16 -40.98
N GLN A 38 -7.09 13.65 -42.22
CA GLN A 38 -7.74 14.90 -42.63
C GLN A 38 -9.25 14.83 -42.48
N ASP A 39 -9.89 13.78 -43.01
CA ASP A 39 -11.35 13.58 -42.88
C ASP A 39 -11.76 13.58 -41.40
N THR A 40 -11.07 12.83 -40.54
CA THR A 40 -11.43 12.76 -39.12
C THR A 40 -11.27 14.09 -38.39
N LEU A 41 -10.17 14.82 -38.62
CA LEU A 41 -9.97 16.14 -37.99
C LEU A 41 -11.02 17.16 -38.49
N LEU A 42 -11.37 17.13 -39.77
CA LEU A 42 -12.42 17.97 -40.35
C LEU A 42 -13.81 17.60 -39.80
N GLU A 43 -14.10 16.32 -39.58
CA GLU A 43 -15.32 15.88 -38.92
C GLU A 43 -15.43 16.39 -37.47
N LEU A 44 -14.32 16.44 -36.73
CA LEU A 44 -14.30 17.03 -35.38
C LEU A 44 -14.57 18.54 -35.40
N ILE A 45 -13.97 19.27 -36.35
CA ILE A 45 -14.25 20.71 -36.52
C ILE A 45 -15.71 20.93 -36.91
N LYS A 46 -16.24 20.09 -37.79
CA LYS A 46 -17.65 20.12 -38.19
C LYS A 46 -18.58 19.84 -37.00
N LYS A 47 -18.29 18.82 -36.19
CA LYS A 47 -19.03 18.51 -34.96
C LYS A 47 -19.08 19.72 -34.02
N ALA A 48 -17.98 20.45 -33.87
CA ALA A 48 -17.94 21.69 -33.11
C ALA A 48 -18.79 22.80 -33.77
N ALA A 49 -18.76 22.92 -35.11
CA ALA A 49 -19.50 23.93 -35.87
C ALA A 49 -21.01 23.73 -35.79
N ASP A 50 -21.46 22.47 -35.84
CA ASP A 50 -22.87 22.08 -35.69
C ASP A 50 -23.43 22.50 -34.31
N THR A 51 -22.58 22.58 -33.27
CA THR A 51 -22.93 23.16 -31.97
C THR A 51 -22.84 24.69 -31.97
N ASN A 52 -21.69 25.24 -32.35
CA ASN A 52 -21.44 26.68 -32.40
C ASN A 52 -20.20 27.02 -33.25
N SER A 53 -20.33 27.99 -34.16
CA SER A 53 -19.21 28.45 -35.00
C SER A 53 -18.01 28.97 -34.19
N GLY A 54 -18.24 29.54 -33.00
CA GLY A 54 -17.19 29.92 -32.07
C GLY A 54 -16.42 28.74 -31.49
N LEU A 55 -17.05 27.60 -31.24
CA LEU A 55 -16.35 26.37 -30.81
C LEU A 55 -15.47 25.82 -31.93
N ALA A 56 -16.00 25.78 -33.15
CA ALA A 56 -15.25 25.36 -34.33
C ALA A 56 -13.98 26.19 -34.53
N TYR A 57 -14.11 27.52 -34.47
CA TYR A 57 -12.97 28.44 -34.56
C TYR A 57 -11.94 28.20 -33.45
N GLN A 58 -12.38 27.99 -32.20
CA GLN A 58 -11.46 27.77 -31.07
C GLN A 58 -10.74 26.42 -31.14
N LEU A 59 -11.42 25.37 -31.61
CA LEU A 59 -10.84 24.06 -31.84
C LEU A 59 -9.85 24.09 -33.00
N ALA A 60 -10.24 24.65 -34.15
CA ALA A 60 -9.42 24.74 -35.36
C ALA A 60 -8.09 25.45 -35.08
N ASN A 61 -8.12 26.60 -34.40
CA ASN A 61 -6.90 27.37 -34.06
C ASN A 61 -5.97 26.67 -33.05
N ARG A 62 -6.46 25.66 -32.31
CA ARG A 62 -5.64 24.86 -31.40
C ARG A 62 -5.29 23.48 -31.97
N MET A 63 -5.76 23.16 -33.18
CA MET A 63 -5.68 21.83 -33.76
C MET A 63 -4.23 21.36 -33.89
N GLN A 64 -3.35 22.22 -34.38
CA GLN A 64 -1.92 21.88 -34.53
C GLN A 64 -1.31 21.43 -33.20
N LYS A 65 -1.47 22.24 -32.14
CA LYS A 65 -0.95 21.90 -30.81
C LYS A 65 -1.66 20.69 -30.19
N ALA A 66 -2.94 20.50 -30.49
CA ALA A 66 -3.70 19.34 -30.03
C ALA A 66 -3.17 18.03 -30.63
N VAL A 67 -2.93 17.99 -31.94
CA VAL A 67 -2.38 16.82 -32.65
C VAL A 67 -0.93 16.54 -32.26
N GLU A 68 -0.15 17.57 -31.93
CA GLU A 68 1.21 17.40 -31.39
C GLU A 68 1.23 16.71 -30.00
N LEU A 69 0.19 16.89 -29.20
CA LEU A 69 0.16 16.49 -27.78
C LEU A 69 -0.79 15.31 -27.47
N MET A 70 -1.76 15.02 -28.34
CA MET A 70 -2.87 14.11 -28.08
C MET A 70 -3.19 13.24 -29.29
N GLU A 71 -3.63 12.00 -29.07
CA GLU A 71 -4.23 11.15 -30.11
C GLU A 71 -5.65 11.65 -30.45
N ILE A 72 -6.13 11.33 -31.65
CA ILE A 72 -7.43 11.82 -32.17
C ILE A 72 -8.59 11.53 -31.20
N ASP A 73 -8.67 10.33 -30.64
CA ASP A 73 -9.68 9.94 -29.64
C ASP A 73 -9.67 10.86 -28.40
N THR A 74 -8.49 11.34 -28.02
CA THR A 74 -8.33 12.28 -26.89
C THR A 74 -8.78 13.70 -27.28
N ILE A 75 -8.50 14.12 -28.51
CA ILE A 75 -8.98 15.40 -29.06
C ILE A 75 -10.51 15.39 -29.13
N GLU A 76 -11.13 14.28 -29.53
CA GLU A 76 -12.57 14.12 -29.53
C GLU A 76 -13.16 14.24 -28.13
N LEU A 77 -12.59 13.54 -27.14
CA LEU A 77 -13.07 13.62 -25.75
C LEU A 77 -12.90 15.02 -25.15
N TRP A 78 -11.85 15.74 -25.54
CA TRP A 78 -11.63 17.14 -25.16
C TRP A 78 -12.68 18.07 -25.80
N LEU A 79 -13.04 17.85 -27.06
CA LEU A 79 -14.14 18.55 -27.71
C LEU A 79 -15.48 18.26 -27.02
N ASP A 80 -15.79 17.00 -26.69
CA ASP A 80 -17.03 16.63 -25.99
C ASP A 80 -17.16 17.35 -24.64
N GLN A 81 -16.07 17.43 -23.87
CA GLN A 81 -16.06 18.20 -22.62
C GLN A 81 -16.30 19.70 -22.85
N ALA A 82 -15.75 20.27 -23.92
CA ALA A 82 -15.96 21.67 -24.26
C ALA A 82 -17.42 21.94 -24.66
N ILE A 83 -18.05 21.02 -25.42
CA ILE A 83 -19.47 21.07 -25.78
C ILE A 83 -20.35 20.97 -24.53
N ASP A 84 -20.08 20.02 -23.63
CA ASP A 84 -20.82 19.88 -22.36
C ASP A 84 -20.77 21.16 -21.52
N VAL A 85 -19.61 21.80 -21.44
CA VAL A 85 -19.45 23.08 -20.72
C VAL A 85 -20.12 24.22 -21.46
N PHE A 86 -20.08 24.24 -22.79
CA PHE A 86 -20.77 25.22 -23.61
C PHE A 86 -22.27 25.22 -23.35
N ASP A 87 -22.90 24.04 -23.33
CA ASP A 87 -24.35 23.89 -23.12
C ASP A 87 -24.80 24.45 -21.76
N ASN A 88 -23.92 24.40 -20.75
CA ASN A 88 -24.23 24.83 -19.39
C ASN A 88 -23.78 26.27 -19.07
N LYS A 89 -22.67 26.74 -19.65
CA LYS A 89 -21.98 27.99 -19.26
C LYS A 89 -21.66 28.92 -20.44
N GLY A 90 -22.03 28.53 -21.66
CA GLY A 90 -21.76 29.26 -22.90
C GLY A 90 -20.29 29.24 -23.34
N LEU A 91 -20.00 30.01 -24.39
CA LEU A 91 -18.71 30.00 -25.09
C LEU A 91 -17.49 30.29 -24.20
N TYR A 92 -17.62 31.22 -23.25
CA TYR A 92 -16.51 31.55 -22.34
C TYR A 92 -16.08 30.34 -21.50
N GLY A 93 -17.02 29.55 -20.99
CA GLY A 93 -16.69 28.34 -20.24
C GLY A 93 -16.02 27.27 -21.10
N ALA A 94 -16.45 27.12 -22.35
CA ALA A 94 -15.82 26.18 -23.29
C ALA A 94 -14.40 26.62 -23.69
N ILE A 95 -14.16 27.93 -23.82
CA ILE A 95 -12.81 28.47 -24.05
C ILE A 95 -11.87 28.14 -22.89
N GLU A 96 -12.35 28.14 -21.63
CA GLU A 96 -11.53 27.70 -20.49
C GLU A 96 -11.09 26.24 -20.65
N VAL A 97 -12.00 25.34 -21.04
CA VAL A 97 -11.66 23.93 -21.35
C VAL A 97 -10.62 23.84 -22.47
N PHE A 98 -10.77 24.65 -23.53
CA PHE A 98 -9.79 24.68 -24.62
C PHE A 98 -8.44 25.29 -24.20
N ASN A 99 -8.38 26.13 -23.18
CA ASN A 99 -7.12 26.65 -22.65
C ASN A 99 -6.38 25.62 -21.78
N GLU A 100 -7.08 24.60 -21.26
CA GLU A 100 -6.51 23.51 -20.48
C GLU A 100 -5.93 22.36 -21.33
N LEU A 101 -5.68 22.58 -22.63
CA LEU A 101 -5.16 21.59 -23.58
C LEU A 101 -3.97 20.78 -23.03
N GLU A 102 -2.95 21.45 -22.49
CA GLU A 102 -1.75 20.76 -21.96
C GLU A 102 -2.07 19.89 -20.75
N SER A 103 -2.99 20.33 -19.89
CA SER A 103 -3.48 19.56 -18.75
C SER A 103 -4.25 18.32 -19.23
N MET A 104 -5.11 18.48 -20.24
CA MET A 104 -5.86 17.38 -20.85
C MET A 104 -4.92 16.36 -21.50
N ALA A 105 -3.94 16.82 -22.27
CA ALA A 105 -2.92 15.96 -22.87
C ALA A 105 -2.12 15.19 -21.81
N HIS A 106 -1.71 15.88 -20.74
CA HIS A 106 -1.02 15.26 -19.62
C HIS A 106 -1.88 14.19 -18.94
N ASN A 107 -3.16 14.48 -18.69
CA ASN A 107 -4.11 13.57 -18.05
C ASN A 107 -4.46 12.37 -18.94
N ALA A 108 -4.61 12.58 -20.25
CA ALA A 108 -4.84 11.51 -21.23
C ALA A 108 -3.64 10.58 -21.33
N LYS A 109 -2.43 11.14 -21.41
CA LYS A 109 -1.19 10.37 -21.36
C LYS A 109 -1.07 9.62 -20.04
N GLN A 110 -1.38 10.25 -18.91
CA GLN A 110 -1.46 9.56 -17.61
C GLN A 110 -2.47 8.41 -17.59
N LYS A 111 -3.61 8.52 -18.27
CA LYS A 111 -4.59 7.42 -18.38
C LYS A 111 -4.12 6.29 -19.29
N LEU A 112 -3.41 6.61 -20.39
CA LEU A 112 -2.92 5.64 -21.36
C LEU A 112 -1.72 4.84 -20.83
N THR A 113 -0.76 5.53 -20.21
CA THR A 113 0.50 4.91 -19.77
C THR A 113 0.51 4.61 -18.28
N GLY A 114 -0.28 5.33 -17.49
CA GLY A 114 -0.38 5.12 -16.06
C GLY A 114 -1.14 3.86 -15.68
N ILE A 115 -0.86 3.37 -14.49
CA ILE A 115 -1.58 2.26 -13.88
C ILE A 115 -1.94 2.63 -12.45
N SER A 116 -3.21 2.49 -12.11
CA SER A 116 -3.69 2.76 -10.75
C SER A 116 -3.36 1.60 -9.81
N PHE A 117 -3.12 1.90 -8.54
CA PHE A 117 -2.96 0.89 -7.51
C PHE A 117 -4.19 -0.02 -7.42
N GLU A 118 -5.39 0.52 -7.59
CA GLU A 118 -6.64 -0.25 -7.52
C GLU A 118 -6.74 -1.34 -8.58
N GLU A 119 -6.21 -1.11 -9.78
CA GLU A 119 -6.14 -2.12 -10.86
C GLU A 119 -5.26 -3.31 -10.50
N VAL A 120 -4.21 -3.10 -9.68
CA VAL A 120 -3.16 -4.10 -9.44
C VAL A 120 -3.15 -4.66 -8.02
N CYS A 121 -3.80 -3.98 -7.08
CA CYS A 121 -3.74 -4.25 -5.64
C CYS A 121 -4.00 -5.71 -5.31
N ASN A 122 -5.12 -6.28 -5.77
CA ASN A 122 -5.46 -7.67 -5.47
C ASN A 122 -4.38 -8.64 -5.95
N MET A 123 -3.86 -8.45 -7.17
CA MET A 123 -2.81 -9.33 -7.69
C MET A 123 -1.50 -9.16 -6.91
N LEU A 124 -1.13 -7.93 -6.56
CA LEU A 124 0.06 -7.66 -5.74
C LEU A 124 -0.07 -8.25 -4.34
N GLU A 125 -1.25 -8.19 -3.71
CA GLU A 125 -1.49 -8.81 -2.41
C GLU A 125 -1.26 -10.33 -2.46
N HIS A 126 -1.82 -11.02 -3.47
CA HIS A 126 -1.60 -12.46 -3.64
C HIS A 126 -0.12 -12.76 -3.92
N PHE A 127 0.55 -11.91 -4.71
CA PHE A 127 1.96 -12.05 -4.99
C PHE A 127 2.81 -11.90 -3.71
N VAL A 128 2.51 -10.92 -2.85
CA VAL A 128 3.20 -10.70 -1.57
C VAL A 128 2.95 -11.83 -0.59
N VAL A 129 1.72 -12.36 -0.52
CA VAL A 129 1.40 -13.51 0.33
C VAL A 129 2.19 -14.75 -0.10
N GLY A 130 2.55 -14.85 -1.38
CA GLY A 130 3.41 -15.92 -1.89
C GLY A 130 4.91 -15.73 -1.60
N LEU A 131 5.33 -14.60 -1.04
CA LEU A 131 6.71 -14.37 -0.60
C LEU A 131 6.92 -14.89 0.82
N ASN A 132 8.17 -15.22 1.17
CA ASN A 132 8.50 -15.71 2.49
C ASN A 132 8.34 -14.64 3.60
N GLY A 133 8.18 -15.09 4.84
CA GLY A 133 8.08 -14.23 6.02
C GLY A 133 6.66 -13.82 6.36
N ARG A 134 6.53 -12.79 7.21
CA ARG A 134 5.22 -12.33 7.66
C ARG A 134 4.35 -11.80 6.53
N ARG A 135 3.03 -11.98 6.68
CA ARG A 135 2.04 -11.36 5.79
C ARG A 135 2.15 -9.85 5.87
N LEU A 136 2.33 -9.20 4.72
CA LEU A 136 2.38 -7.74 4.60
C LEU A 136 1.10 -7.22 3.94
N LYS A 137 0.57 -6.11 4.46
CA LYS A 137 -0.56 -5.39 3.85
C LYS A 137 -0.08 -4.45 2.75
N LEU A 138 -0.96 -4.10 1.82
CA LEU A 138 -0.69 -3.07 0.82
C LEU A 138 -1.63 -1.89 1.02
N GLU A 139 -1.07 -0.69 1.12
CA GLU A 139 -1.85 0.55 1.21
C GLU A 139 -1.26 1.64 0.31
N THR A 140 -2.04 2.70 0.08
CA THR A 140 -1.59 3.86 -0.68
C THR A 140 -1.08 4.98 0.21
N ASP A 141 0.06 5.56 -0.12
CA ASP A 141 0.56 6.81 0.47
C ASP A 141 1.19 7.70 -0.61
N LYS A 142 1.49 8.96 -0.28
CA LYS A 142 2.26 9.86 -1.16
C LYS A 142 3.73 9.41 -1.26
N LYS A 143 4.28 8.84 -0.19
CA LYS A 143 5.61 8.25 -0.14
C LYS A 143 5.55 6.74 -0.38
N THR A 144 6.67 6.18 -0.81
CA THR A 144 6.82 4.73 -1.02
C THR A 144 7.77 4.17 0.03
N TYR A 145 7.25 3.37 0.96
CA TYR A 145 8.02 2.88 2.12
C TYR A 145 7.32 1.67 2.76
N THR A 146 7.96 1.04 3.75
CA THR A 146 7.31 0.06 4.63
C THR A 146 7.41 0.51 6.09
N ASP A 147 6.35 0.27 6.86
CA ASP A 147 6.39 0.35 8.33
C ASP A 147 6.63 -1.02 8.98
N THR A 148 7.05 -2.01 8.17
CA THR A 148 7.24 -3.42 8.49
C THR A 148 5.98 -4.30 8.59
N GLU A 149 4.78 -3.71 8.59
CA GLU A 149 3.49 -4.43 8.50
C GLU A 149 2.80 -4.18 7.17
N THR A 150 2.98 -2.98 6.65
CA THR A 150 2.32 -2.47 5.46
C THR A 150 3.38 -1.97 4.48
N LEU A 151 3.19 -2.28 3.21
CA LEU A 151 3.93 -1.69 2.10
C LEU A 151 3.07 -0.56 1.54
N PHE A 152 3.56 0.67 1.66
CA PHE A 152 2.89 1.87 1.17
C PHE A 152 3.37 2.19 -0.23
N LEU A 153 2.44 2.29 -1.17
CA LEU A 153 2.70 2.48 -2.59
C LEU A 153 1.98 3.74 -3.12
N PRO A 154 2.42 4.35 -4.23
CA PRO A 154 1.68 5.45 -4.83
C PRO A 154 0.30 4.99 -5.32
N SER A 155 -0.70 5.87 -5.28
CA SER A 155 -2.05 5.55 -5.79
C SER A 155 -2.10 5.34 -7.30
N ILE A 156 -1.18 5.97 -8.04
CA ILE A 156 -1.00 5.84 -9.49
C ILE A 156 0.49 5.89 -9.80
N ILE A 157 0.97 5.03 -10.68
CA ILE A 157 2.32 5.09 -11.25
C ILE A 157 2.25 5.42 -12.73
N ASN A 158 2.98 6.47 -13.13
CA ASN A 158 3.21 6.84 -14.51
C ASN A 158 4.64 7.38 -14.69
N ARG A 159 5.64 6.49 -14.60
CA ARG A 159 7.07 6.85 -14.71
C ARG A 159 7.67 6.46 -16.05
N TYR A 160 7.12 5.42 -16.68
CA TYR A 160 7.61 4.85 -17.93
C TYR A 160 6.57 5.01 -19.03
N ALA A 161 7.04 5.00 -20.29
CA ALA A 161 6.20 5.20 -21.46
C ALA A 161 5.18 4.07 -21.68
N LYS A 162 5.47 2.83 -21.26
CA LYS A 162 4.55 1.70 -21.41
C LYS A 162 3.86 1.38 -20.09
N LYS A 163 2.55 1.13 -20.16
CA LYS A 163 1.74 0.69 -19.02
C LYS A 163 2.30 -0.57 -18.35
N GLN A 164 2.85 -1.50 -19.14
CA GLN A 164 3.50 -2.70 -18.62
C GLN A 164 4.72 -2.38 -17.75
N ASP A 165 5.54 -1.40 -18.11
CA ASP A 165 6.74 -1.05 -17.34
C ASP A 165 6.35 -0.37 -16.02
N ASN A 166 5.27 0.42 -16.01
CA ASN A 166 4.69 0.97 -14.79
C ASN A 166 4.10 -0.12 -13.87
N PHE A 167 3.52 -1.17 -14.45
CA PHE A 167 3.10 -2.36 -13.70
C PHE A 167 4.31 -3.10 -13.09
N GLN A 168 5.37 -3.27 -13.87
CA GLN A 168 6.61 -3.88 -13.39
C GLN A 168 7.23 -3.05 -12.25
N LEU A 169 7.14 -1.72 -12.30
CA LEU A 169 7.58 -0.84 -11.24
C LEU A 169 6.86 -1.16 -9.93
N TYR A 170 5.52 -1.26 -9.90
CA TYR A 170 4.80 -1.70 -8.69
C TYR A 170 5.32 -3.03 -8.15
N LYS A 171 5.52 -4.02 -9.03
CA LYS A 171 6.00 -5.35 -8.64
C LYS A 171 7.41 -5.29 -8.04
N CYS A 172 8.32 -4.55 -8.66
CA CYS A 172 9.69 -4.39 -8.17
C CYS A 172 9.71 -3.63 -6.83
N THR A 173 8.90 -2.58 -6.68
CA THR A 173 8.77 -1.82 -5.44
C THR A 173 8.32 -2.71 -4.30
N VAL A 174 7.27 -3.51 -4.51
CA VAL A 174 6.75 -4.44 -3.51
C VAL A 174 7.81 -5.44 -3.05
N VAL A 175 8.57 -6.02 -4.00
CA VAL A 175 9.67 -6.94 -3.64
C VAL A 175 10.78 -6.23 -2.89
N PHE A 176 11.13 -5.01 -3.28
CA PHE A 176 12.22 -4.27 -2.62
C PHE A 176 11.86 -3.92 -1.17
N LEU A 177 10.62 -3.46 -0.93
CA LEU A 177 10.13 -3.18 0.42
C LEU A 177 9.95 -4.45 1.25
N TRP A 178 9.49 -5.55 0.65
CA TRP A 178 9.48 -6.87 1.29
C TRP A 178 10.89 -7.32 1.68
N ALA A 179 11.87 -7.17 0.79
CA ALA A 179 13.25 -7.57 1.01
C ALA A 179 13.88 -6.81 2.19
N GLN A 180 13.50 -5.55 2.41
CA GLN A 180 13.94 -4.80 3.59
C GLN A 180 13.56 -5.51 4.90
N ASN A 181 12.34 -6.06 4.95
CA ASN A 181 11.83 -6.81 6.10
C ASN A 181 12.43 -8.21 6.16
N TRP A 182 12.47 -8.94 5.04
CA TRP A 182 12.90 -10.33 5.00
C TRP A 182 14.39 -10.48 5.30
N PHE A 183 15.23 -9.60 4.78
CA PHE A 183 16.68 -9.65 4.99
C PHE A 183 17.17 -8.77 6.15
N GLY A 184 16.29 -8.42 7.09
CA GLY A 184 16.69 -7.87 8.39
C GLY A 184 17.30 -6.46 8.35
N SER A 185 16.86 -5.58 7.45
CA SER A 185 17.40 -4.21 7.35
C SER A 185 17.10 -3.38 8.60
N TRP A 186 15.95 -3.68 9.22
CA TRP A 186 15.39 -2.94 10.34
C TRP A 186 15.78 -3.46 11.72
N ARG A 187 16.74 -4.39 11.86
CA ARG A 187 17.07 -5.00 13.17
C ARG A 187 17.51 -3.98 14.22
N ASN A 188 18.27 -2.98 13.79
CA ASN A 188 18.73 -1.87 14.62
C ASN A 188 17.69 -0.75 14.71
N ASN A 189 17.70 -0.01 15.82
CA ASN A 189 17.01 1.28 15.92
C ASN A 189 17.85 2.33 15.18
N LEU A 190 17.42 2.67 13.96
CA LEU A 190 18.18 3.50 13.03
C LEU A 190 18.02 4.99 13.31
N SER A 191 16.87 5.46 13.82
CA SER A 191 16.64 6.86 14.17
C SER A 191 17.68 7.39 15.17
N PRO A 192 17.97 6.73 16.32
CA PRO A 192 19.02 7.21 17.22
C PRO A 192 20.42 7.11 16.61
N VAL A 193 20.67 6.13 15.73
CA VAL A 193 21.94 6.01 15.03
C VAL A 193 22.16 7.21 14.10
N PHE A 194 21.18 7.55 13.25
CA PHE A 194 21.29 8.70 12.34
C PHE A 194 21.33 10.03 13.09
N ALA A 195 20.62 10.16 14.21
CA ALA A 195 20.67 11.35 15.06
C ALA A 195 22.06 11.62 15.65
N SER A 196 22.94 10.61 15.73
CA SER A 196 24.32 10.77 16.21
C SER A 196 25.27 11.41 15.18
N TYR A 197 24.87 11.51 13.90
CA TYR A 197 25.66 12.13 12.85
C TYR A 197 25.33 13.61 12.70
N GLU A 198 26.37 14.44 12.47
CA GLU A 198 26.20 15.88 12.21
C GLU A 198 25.27 16.15 11.00
N LYS A 199 25.30 15.25 10.01
CA LYS A 199 24.44 15.28 8.82
C LYS A 199 23.51 14.06 8.82
N ASN A 200 22.55 14.06 9.75
CA ASN A 200 21.60 12.96 9.95
C ASN A 200 20.86 12.52 8.67
N GLU A 201 20.29 13.44 7.88
CA GLU A 201 19.59 13.12 6.63
C GLU A 201 20.53 12.48 5.60
N GLN A 202 21.79 12.87 5.61
CA GLN A 202 22.79 12.34 4.69
C GLN A 202 23.22 10.92 5.12
N ALA A 203 23.33 10.69 6.44
CA ALA A 203 23.57 9.37 6.99
C ALA A 203 22.42 8.40 6.66
N GLU A 204 21.16 8.84 6.77
CA GLU A 204 20.00 8.04 6.37
C GLU A 204 20.03 7.69 4.88
N LYS A 205 20.28 8.67 4.00
CA LYS A 205 20.38 8.44 2.55
C LYS A 205 21.49 7.46 2.20
N TRP A 206 22.66 7.59 2.82
CA TRP A 206 23.76 6.66 2.56
C TRP A 206 23.50 5.28 3.12
N PHE A 207 22.92 5.15 4.31
CA PHE A 207 22.48 3.84 4.80
C PHE A 207 21.50 3.19 3.83
N HIS A 208 20.53 3.95 3.32
CA HIS A 208 19.60 3.45 2.31
C HIS A 208 20.32 2.96 1.04
N VAL A 209 21.33 3.69 0.54
CA VAL A 209 22.14 3.26 -0.62
C VAL A 209 22.90 1.97 -0.33
N LEU A 210 23.58 1.89 0.83
CA LEU A 210 24.32 0.69 1.23
C LEU A 210 23.40 -0.52 1.36
N ASP A 211 22.23 -0.32 1.96
CA ASP A 211 21.23 -1.36 2.13
C ASP A 211 20.62 -1.77 0.78
N CYS A 212 20.41 -0.83 -0.14
CA CYS A 212 19.97 -1.15 -1.49
C CYS A 212 20.96 -2.07 -2.22
N ILE A 213 22.28 -1.83 -2.09
CA ILE A 213 23.32 -2.69 -2.67
C ILE A 213 23.29 -4.09 -2.07
N ARG A 214 23.13 -4.17 -0.74
CA ARG A 214 23.00 -5.45 -0.01
C ARG A 214 21.76 -6.22 -0.46
N LEU A 215 20.61 -5.55 -0.55
CA LEU A 215 19.34 -6.13 -0.97
C LEU A 215 19.34 -6.54 -2.44
N ASP A 216 19.93 -5.77 -3.35
CA ASP A 216 20.03 -6.14 -4.78
C ASP A 216 20.76 -7.47 -4.96
N LYS A 217 21.86 -7.70 -4.23
CA LYS A 217 22.59 -8.97 -4.24
C LYS A 217 21.75 -10.13 -3.72
N LYS A 218 21.00 -9.94 -2.63
CA LYS A 218 20.13 -10.97 -2.06
C LYS A 218 18.92 -11.27 -2.96
N ILE A 219 18.27 -10.24 -3.52
CA ILE A 219 17.15 -10.37 -4.47
C ILE A 219 17.61 -11.07 -5.75
N LYS A 220 18.83 -10.82 -6.24
CA LYS A 220 19.38 -11.51 -7.41
C LYS A 220 19.43 -13.04 -7.22
N ILE A 221 19.73 -13.50 -6.02
CA ILE A 221 19.79 -14.92 -5.67
C ILE A 221 18.38 -15.48 -5.47
N GLU A 222 17.57 -14.82 -4.64
CA GLU A 222 16.24 -15.29 -4.24
C GLU A 222 15.22 -15.20 -5.39
N LEU A 223 15.21 -14.09 -6.13
CA LEU A 223 14.22 -13.74 -7.14
C LEU A 223 14.89 -13.20 -8.43
N PRO A 224 15.67 -14.02 -9.15
CA PRO A 224 16.43 -13.58 -10.34
C PRO A 224 15.54 -13.03 -11.46
N GLY A 225 14.28 -13.46 -11.54
CA GLY A 225 13.29 -12.89 -12.46
C GLY A 225 12.99 -11.42 -12.15
N ILE A 226 12.76 -11.11 -10.88
CA ILE A 226 12.48 -9.74 -10.43
C ILE A 226 13.74 -8.87 -10.54
N HIS A 227 14.91 -9.40 -10.20
CA HIS A 227 16.17 -8.68 -10.37
C HIS A 227 16.38 -8.23 -11.82
N ARG A 228 16.15 -9.12 -12.80
CA ARG A 228 16.21 -8.74 -14.23
C ARG A 228 15.24 -7.63 -14.59
N MET A 229 14.02 -7.64 -14.03
CA MET A 229 13.05 -6.56 -14.24
C MET A 229 13.55 -5.23 -13.64
N MET A 230 14.14 -5.24 -12.45
CA MET A 230 14.77 -4.05 -11.85
C MET A 230 15.88 -3.49 -12.75
N GLN A 231 16.72 -4.35 -13.32
CA GLN A 231 17.76 -3.92 -14.27
C GLN A 231 17.17 -3.28 -15.54
N GLN A 232 16.09 -3.86 -16.08
CA GLN A 232 15.38 -3.32 -17.24
C GLN A 232 14.75 -1.95 -16.95
N LEU A 233 14.15 -1.78 -15.77
CA LEU A 233 13.59 -0.49 -15.34
C LEU A 233 14.68 0.59 -15.21
N CYS A 234 15.86 0.22 -14.74
CA CYS A 234 17.01 1.13 -14.74
C CYS A 234 17.43 1.50 -16.16
N ASP A 235 17.53 0.54 -17.10
CA ASP A 235 17.87 0.79 -18.51
C ASP A 235 16.87 1.71 -19.24
N LEU A 236 15.60 1.70 -18.80
CA LEU A 236 14.55 2.57 -19.32
C LEU A 236 14.53 3.97 -18.68
N SER A 237 15.43 4.24 -17.73
CA SER A 237 15.53 5.50 -16.99
C SER A 237 16.97 6.03 -17.01
N GLU A 238 17.18 7.27 -16.56
CA GLU A 238 18.54 7.81 -16.37
C GLU A 238 19.15 7.37 -15.02
N HIS A 239 18.51 6.46 -14.28
CA HIS A 239 19.02 5.99 -12.98
C HIS A 239 20.11 4.94 -13.13
N THR A 240 21.08 5.00 -12.22
CA THR A 240 22.16 4.01 -12.16
C THR A 240 21.62 2.68 -11.64
N LYS A 241 21.99 1.57 -12.28
CA LYS A 241 21.73 0.22 -11.76
C LYS A 241 22.43 0.04 -10.43
N ILE A 242 21.76 -0.58 -9.46
CA ILE A 242 22.35 -0.76 -8.12
C ILE A 242 23.67 -1.52 -8.19
N CYS A 243 23.79 -2.52 -9.07
CA CYS A 243 25.02 -3.30 -9.25
C CYS A 243 26.20 -2.50 -9.86
N ASP A 244 25.92 -1.36 -10.47
CA ASP A 244 26.92 -0.49 -11.11
C ASP A 244 27.35 0.67 -10.20
N ILE A 245 26.71 0.82 -9.03
CA ILE A 245 27.08 1.83 -8.03
C ILE A 245 28.46 1.48 -7.48
N LYS A 246 29.42 2.38 -7.71
CA LYS A 246 30.75 2.32 -7.11
C LYS A 246 30.83 3.31 -5.96
N ILE A 247 31.35 2.84 -4.84
CA ILE A 247 31.54 3.66 -3.64
C ILE A 247 33.01 3.59 -3.27
N ASP A 248 33.71 4.71 -3.48
CA ASP A 248 35.14 4.83 -3.25
C ASP A 248 35.50 4.35 -1.82
N GLY A 249 36.37 3.35 -1.75
CA GLY A 249 36.92 2.83 -0.49
C GLY A 249 36.19 1.61 0.08
N ILE A 250 35.01 1.26 -0.44
CA ILE A 250 34.24 0.09 0.03
C ILE A 250 33.73 -0.81 -1.11
N GLU A 251 34.26 -0.69 -2.34
CA GLU A 251 33.69 -1.30 -3.56
C GLU A 251 33.52 -2.83 -3.53
N ASN A 252 34.07 -3.54 -2.55
CA ASN A 252 33.94 -5.00 -2.43
C ASN A 252 33.57 -5.48 -1.01
N LEU A 253 33.17 -4.58 -0.12
CA LEU A 253 32.87 -4.94 1.27
C LEU A 253 31.42 -5.43 1.47
N ILE A 254 30.53 -5.13 0.53
CA ILE A 254 29.13 -5.55 0.58
C ILE A 254 28.92 -6.79 -0.30
N ASN A 255 28.56 -7.90 0.33
CA ASN A 255 28.24 -9.18 -0.29
C ASN A 255 26.92 -9.74 0.25
N GLU A 256 26.52 -10.92 -0.22
CA GLU A 256 25.27 -11.59 0.14
C GLU A 256 25.18 -12.01 1.61
N GLN A 257 26.30 -12.07 2.34
CA GLN A 257 26.36 -12.38 3.78
C GLN A 257 26.42 -11.12 4.67
N THR A 258 26.64 -9.94 4.09
CA THR A 258 26.68 -8.68 4.84
C THR A 258 25.37 -8.46 5.59
N SER A 259 25.47 -8.12 6.88
CA SER A 259 24.33 -7.80 7.74
C SER A 259 24.02 -6.30 7.77
N SER A 260 22.88 -5.90 8.34
CA SER A 260 22.55 -4.47 8.57
C SER A 260 23.60 -3.81 9.50
N ASP A 261 24.08 -4.53 10.52
CA ASP A 261 25.11 -4.07 11.45
C ASP A 261 26.43 -3.76 10.73
N ASP A 262 26.80 -4.58 9.75
CA ASP A 262 28.01 -4.36 8.97
C ASP A 262 27.88 -3.09 8.11
N LEU A 263 26.69 -2.80 7.57
CA LEU A 263 26.45 -1.55 6.86
C LEU A 263 26.60 -0.34 7.78
N LEU A 264 26.12 -0.43 9.03
CA LEU A 264 26.29 0.64 10.02
C LEU A 264 27.77 0.89 10.34
N LYS A 265 28.63 -0.13 10.32
CA LYS A 265 30.09 0.03 10.48
C LYS A 265 30.75 0.68 9.27
N LEU A 266 30.17 0.54 8.08
CA LEU A 266 30.66 1.18 6.84
C LEU A 266 30.18 2.63 6.69
N LEU A 267 29.02 2.97 7.26
CA LEU A 267 28.38 4.28 7.12
C LEU A 267 29.29 5.49 7.43
N PRO A 268 30.13 5.48 8.50
CA PRO A 268 31.05 6.59 8.79
C PRO A 268 32.02 6.93 7.67
N GLN A 269 32.35 5.98 6.80
CA GLN A 269 33.35 6.14 5.73
C GLN A 269 32.77 6.87 4.50
N VAL A 270 31.43 6.86 4.35
CA VAL A 270 30.77 7.28 3.10
C VAL A 270 29.74 8.38 3.30
N TYR A 271 29.21 8.56 4.53
CA TYR A 271 28.08 9.48 4.75
C TYR A 271 28.37 10.95 4.40
N THR A 272 29.64 11.36 4.27
CA THR A 272 30.00 12.73 3.86
C THR A 272 30.04 12.94 2.35
N GLN A 273 30.03 11.86 1.55
CA GLN A 273 30.05 11.88 0.10
C GLN A 273 28.66 12.21 -0.48
N THR A 274 28.56 12.50 -1.78
CA THR A 274 27.26 12.72 -2.45
C THR A 274 26.64 11.36 -2.82
N PRO A 275 25.39 11.06 -2.44
CA PRO A 275 24.80 9.76 -2.68
C PRO A 275 24.35 9.66 -4.15
N PRO A 276 24.44 8.47 -4.78
CA PRO A 276 23.92 8.26 -6.11
C PRO A 276 22.40 8.38 -6.14
N THR A 277 21.85 8.67 -7.33
CA THR A 277 20.40 8.60 -7.56
C THR A 277 19.96 7.15 -7.72
N LEU A 278 18.97 6.75 -6.93
CA LEU A 278 18.37 5.41 -7.00
C LEU A 278 17.11 5.42 -7.85
N ASN A 279 16.76 4.27 -8.42
CA ASN A 279 15.52 4.11 -9.16
C ASN A 279 14.31 4.16 -8.21
N TYR A 280 13.15 4.57 -8.74
CA TYR A 280 11.90 4.73 -7.99
C TYR A 280 11.44 3.49 -7.20
N TYR A 281 11.84 2.28 -7.59
CA TYR A 281 11.42 1.05 -6.90
C TYR A 281 12.03 0.91 -5.49
N THR A 282 13.11 1.62 -5.15
CA THR A 282 13.76 1.47 -3.83
C THR A 282 12.96 2.12 -2.71
N GLY A 283 12.05 3.04 -3.04
CA GLY A 283 11.27 3.80 -2.08
C GLY A 283 12.13 4.74 -1.23
N CYS A 284 11.70 4.98 0.01
CA CYS A 284 12.47 5.68 1.02
C CYS A 284 12.33 5.01 2.39
N LEU A 285 13.26 5.31 3.29
CA LEU A 285 13.17 4.87 4.68
C LEU A 285 12.20 5.77 5.44
N GLN A 286 11.48 5.17 6.39
CA GLN A 286 10.64 5.89 7.37
C GLN A 286 10.91 5.27 8.75
N THR A 287 12.11 5.52 9.27
CA THR A 287 12.65 4.87 10.49
C THR A 287 11.69 4.99 11.67
N ASP A 288 11.16 6.19 11.94
CA ASP A 288 10.25 6.41 13.07
C ASP A 288 8.98 5.55 12.99
N LYS A 289 8.43 5.36 11.78
CA LYS A 289 7.23 4.52 11.58
C LYS A 289 7.55 3.04 11.78
N VAL A 290 8.72 2.61 11.28
CA VAL A 290 9.20 1.24 11.45
C VAL A 290 9.45 0.94 12.92
N GLU A 291 10.16 1.82 13.63
CA GLU A 291 10.51 1.64 15.04
C GLU A 291 9.26 1.56 15.91
N LEU A 292 8.29 2.46 15.70
CA LEU A 292 7.01 2.42 16.41
C LEU A 292 6.28 1.08 16.23
N ARG A 293 6.20 0.58 14.99
CA ARG A 293 5.53 -0.70 14.70
C ARG A 293 6.27 -1.89 15.27
N ARG A 294 7.59 -1.92 15.14
CA ARG A 294 8.44 -2.98 15.71
C ARG A 294 8.36 -3.00 17.23
N GLU A 295 8.43 -1.86 17.90
CA GLU A 295 8.35 -1.80 19.37
C GLU A 295 7.02 -2.38 19.90
N ILE A 296 5.89 -1.97 19.30
CA ILE A 296 4.56 -2.52 19.63
C ILE A 296 4.54 -4.04 19.42
N ARG A 297 5.10 -4.52 18.29
CA ARG A 297 5.13 -5.94 17.95
C ARG A 297 6.00 -6.74 18.91
N LEU A 298 7.21 -6.27 19.21
CA LEU A 298 8.16 -6.95 20.10
C LEU A 298 7.58 -7.16 21.50
N ILE A 299 6.91 -6.15 22.06
CA ILE A 299 6.23 -6.27 23.36
C ILE A 299 5.15 -7.37 23.29
N LYS A 300 4.28 -7.30 22.28
CA LYS A 300 3.18 -8.24 22.11
C LYS A 300 3.67 -9.67 21.86
N GLU A 301 4.65 -9.85 20.99
CA GLU A 301 5.18 -11.16 20.61
C GLU A 301 5.98 -11.79 21.75
N LYS A 302 6.70 -10.99 22.55
CA LYS A 302 7.30 -11.45 23.81
C LYS A 302 6.26 -12.06 24.73
N ASP A 303 5.18 -11.33 24.99
CA ASP A 303 4.13 -11.80 25.90
C ASP A 303 3.42 -13.05 25.37
N LEU A 304 3.08 -13.06 24.08
CA LEU A 304 2.46 -14.23 23.43
C LEU A 304 3.37 -15.46 23.47
N PHE A 305 4.67 -15.28 23.24
CA PHE A 305 5.60 -16.40 23.21
C PHE A 305 5.81 -16.98 24.62
N ARG A 306 5.91 -16.13 25.64
CA ARG A 306 5.98 -16.56 27.04
C ARG A 306 4.71 -17.26 27.52
N GLN A 307 3.54 -16.85 27.02
CA GLN A 307 2.27 -17.55 27.27
C GLN A 307 2.23 -18.92 26.58
N ALA A 308 2.70 -19.02 25.34
CA ALA A 308 2.79 -20.29 24.63
C ALA A 308 3.72 -21.28 25.36
N ILE A 309 4.87 -20.81 25.85
CA ILE A 309 5.79 -21.60 26.68
C ILE A 309 5.13 -22.06 27.98
N ALA A 310 4.37 -21.19 28.65
CA ALA A 310 3.64 -21.56 29.85
C ALA A 310 2.63 -22.68 29.56
N HIS A 311 1.86 -22.57 28.48
CA HIS A 311 0.90 -23.60 28.07
C HIS A 311 1.58 -24.96 27.80
N VAL A 312 2.71 -24.95 27.08
CA VAL A 312 3.49 -26.17 26.81
C VAL A 312 3.96 -26.82 28.12
N LEU A 313 4.42 -26.02 29.09
CA LEU A 313 4.85 -26.55 30.39
C LEU A 313 3.67 -27.04 31.24
N GLU A 314 2.52 -26.37 31.20
CA GLU A 314 1.31 -26.79 31.92
C GLU A 314 0.83 -28.16 31.43
N GLU A 315 0.83 -28.37 30.11
CA GLU A 315 0.48 -29.65 29.50
C GLU A 315 1.49 -30.75 29.86
N LYS A 316 2.78 -30.43 29.90
CA LYS A 316 3.84 -31.41 30.20
C LYS A 316 3.95 -31.75 31.69
N LYS A 317 3.66 -30.80 32.58
CA LYS A 317 3.82 -30.95 34.04
C LYS A 317 2.52 -31.18 34.80
N GLU A 318 1.37 -31.10 34.15
CA GLU A 318 0.03 -31.28 34.73
C GLU A 318 -0.23 -30.40 35.97
N LYS A 319 0.35 -29.20 36.01
CA LYS A 319 0.14 -28.20 37.07
C LYS A 319 0.12 -26.79 36.50
N PRO A 320 -0.60 -25.84 37.12
CA PRO A 320 -0.77 -24.50 36.57
C PRO A 320 0.54 -23.68 36.63
N ALA A 321 0.72 -22.74 35.69
CA ALA A 321 1.91 -21.91 35.59
C ALA A 321 2.13 -20.97 36.78
N SER A 322 1.08 -20.75 37.57
CA SER A 322 1.14 -20.04 38.86
C SER A 322 1.96 -20.79 39.92
N GLU A 323 2.07 -22.12 39.81
CA GLU A 323 2.79 -22.99 40.75
C GLU A 323 4.21 -23.35 40.27
N PHE A 324 4.65 -22.82 39.12
CA PHE A 324 6.01 -23.03 38.62
C PHE A 324 7.04 -22.26 39.44
N SER A 325 8.11 -22.95 39.83
CA SER A 325 9.32 -22.31 40.36
C SER A 325 10.03 -21.50 39.27
N GLU A 326 10.92 -20.60 39.65
CA GLU A 326 11.71 -19.83 38.69
C GLU A 326 12.63 -20.70 37.81
N GLU A 327 13.05 -21.87 38.31
CA GLU A 327 13.81 -22.85 37.53
C GLU A 327 12.90 -23.51 36.49
N GLU A 328 11.70 -23.92 36.90
CA GLU A 328 10.73 -24.58 36.03
C GLU A 328 10.26 -23.68 34.87
N ARG A 329 10.20 -22.37 35.11
CA ARG A 329 9.84 -21.40 34.06
C ARG A 329 10.90 -21.25 32.97
N ARG A 330 12.12 -21.74 33.19
CA ARG A 330 13.27 -21.59 32.29
C ARG A 330 13.76 -22.92 31.72
N GLU A 331 12.97 -23.98 31.82
CA GLU A 331 13.34 -25.31 31.33
C GLU A 331 13.27 -25.44 29.80
N ILE A 332 12.45 -24.61 29.14
CA ILE A 332 12.39 -24.59 27.68
C ILE A 332 13.63 -23.87 27.14
N SER A 333 14.31 -24.53 26.20
CA SER A 333 15.43 -23.96 25.44
C SER A 333 15.11 -23.98 23.94
N ALA A 334 15.83 -23.16 23.18
CA ALA A 334 15.69 -23.10 21.73
C ALA A 334 17.01 -23.43 21.04
N GLN A 335 17.01 -24.46 20.19
CA GLN A 335 18.17 -24.87 19.42
C GLN A 335 18.07 -24.43 17.96
N GLN A 336 19.13 -23.85 17.42
CA GLN A 336 19.23 -23.53 15.99
C GLN A 336 19.42 -24.81 15.17
N ILE A 337 18.65 -24.93 14.09
CA ILE A 337 18.74 -26.01 13.11
C ILE A 337 18.84 -25.43 11.70
N PRO A 338 19.71 -25.97 10.83
CA PRO A 338 19.88 -25.45 9.46
C PRO A 338 18.57 -25.43 8.68
N ASN A 339 18.29 -24.32 8.01
CA ASN A 339 17.15 -24.16 7.12
C ASN A 339 17.53 -23.21 5.97
N PRO A 340 17.79 -23.73 4.75
CA PRO A 340 18.22 -22.92 3.62
C PRO A 340 17.14 -21.97 3.10
N ASN A 341 15.88 -22.15 3.49
CA ASN A 341 14.78 -21.27 3.09
C ASN A 341 14.67 -20.02 3.98
N MET A 342 15.42 -19.95 5.08
CA MET A 342 15.48 -18.79 5.96
C MET A 342 16.66 -17.89 5.56
N PRO A 343 16.52 -16.56 5.70
CA PRO A 343 17.55 -15.61 5.29
C PRO A 343 18.82 -15.73 6.14
N GLU A 344 18.71 -16.19 7.39
CA GLU A 344 19.83 -16.52 8.28
C GLU A 344 20.41 -17.91 8.03
N GLY A 345 19.75 -18.75 7.23
CA GLY A 345 20.15 -20.13 6.97
C GLY A 345 19.79 -21.10 8.11
N PHE A 346 19.01 -20.68 9.10
CA PHE A 346 18.54 -21.53 10.20
C PHE A 346 17.10 -21.21 10.63
N LYS A 347 16.48 -22.15 11.35
CA LYS A 347 15.28 -21.93 12.17
C LYS A 347 15.55 -22.42 13.59
N TYR A 348 14.62 -22.18 14.51
CA TYR A 348 14.70 -22.72 15.86
C TYR A 348 13.79 -23.91 16.08
N LYS A 349 14.19 -24.77 17.01
CA LYS A 349 13.42 -25.89 17.54
C LYS A 349 13.37 -25.78 19.06
N LEU A 350 12.21 -25.99 19.66
CA LEU A 350 12.06 -25.94 21.12
C LEU A 350 12.41 -27.29 21.75
N GLU A 351 13.09 -27.26 22.89
CA GLU A 351 13.49 -28.44 23.65
C GLU A 351 13.13 -28.27 25.13
N LEU A 352 12.71 -29.37 25.77
CA LEU A 352 12.50 -29.50 27.22
C LEU A 352 13.30 -30.70 27.69
N ASP A 353 14.19 -30.50 28.67
CA ASP A 353 15.10 -31.54 29.19
C ASP A 353 15.96 -32.22 28.10
N GLY A 354 16.27 -31.50 27.02
CA GLY A 354 17.02 -32.03 25.88
C GLY A 354 16.19 -32.87 24.90
N GLU A 355 14.88 -32.99 25.14
CA GLU A 355 13.94 -33.59 24.20
C GLU A 355 13.23 -32.53 23.37
N SER A 356 13.15 -32.78 22.08
CA SER A 356 12.41 -31.96 21.13
C SER A 356 10.92 -31.90 21.44
N ILE A 357 10.37 -30.69 21.52
CA ILE A 357 8.92 -30.47 21.64
C ILE A 357 8.37 -29.96 20.31
N GLU A 358 7.20 -30.46 19.93
CA GLU A 358 6.42 -29.87 18.86
C GLU A 358 5.79 -28.56 19.36
N PRO A 359 6.14 -27.41 18.77
CA PRO A 359 5.50 -26.15 19.15
C PRO A 359 3.99 -26.25 18.88
N PRO A 360 3.15 -25.69 19.76
CA PRO A 360 1.72 -25.56 19.50
C PRO A 360 1.45 -24.83 18.19
N ASP A 361 0.24 -24.97 17.63
CA ASP A 361 -0.13 -24.31 16.37
C ASP A 361 0.26 -22.82 16.46
N GLY A 362 0.74 -22.24 15.36
CA GLY A 362 1.11 -20.82 15.28
C GLY A 362 2.37 -20.35 16.00
N VAL A 363 2.91 -21.11 16.96
CA VAL A 363 4.14 -20.74 17.66
C VAL A 363 5.33 -20.71 16.70
N GLU A 364 5.35 -21.57 15.68
CA GLU A 364 6.37 -21.48 14.61
C GLU A 364 6.32 -20.14 13.85
N SER A 365 5.11 -19.63 13.57
CA SER A 365 4.93 -18.33 12.91
C SER A 365 5.39 -17.19 13.83
N LEU A 366 5.11 -17.30 15.13
CA LEU A 366 5.53 -16.34 16.13
C LEU A 366 7.07 -16.31 16.25
N MET A 367 7.71 -17.48 16.34
CA MET A 367 9.17 -17.60 16.33
C MET A 367 9.77 -16.98 15.06
N SER A 368 9.19 -17.26 13.89
CA SER A 368 9.65 -16.69 12.62
C SER A 368 9.54 -15.16 12.59
N SER A 369 8.48 -14.59 13.18
CA SER A 369 8.30 -13.14 13.30
C SER A 369 9.33 -12.51 14.23
N ILE A 370 9.58 -13.12 15.39
CA ILE A 370 10.61 -12.69 16.34
C ILE A 370 11.99 -12.71 15.70
N ILE A 371 12.36 -13.80 15.00
CA ILE A 371 13.62 -13.92 14.28
C ILE A 371 13.74 -12.86 13.19
N GLN A 372 12.65 -12.53 12.49
CA GLN A 372 12.67 -11.51 11.46
C GLN A 372 13.03 -10.12 12.03
N ASP A 373 12.50 -9.77 13.20
CA ASP A 373 12.77 -8.48 13.83
C ASP A 373 14.08 -8.46 14.64
N ILE A 374 14.46 -9.54 15.33
CA ILE A 374 15.62 -9.56 16.25
C ILE A 374 16.84 -10.26 15.63
N GLY A 375 16.62 -11.27 14.78
CA GLY A 375 17.65 -12.15 14.21
C GLY A 375 17.85 -13.45 14.99
N GLU A 376 17.31 -13.55 16.20
CA GLU A 376 17.41 -14.71 17.09
C GLU A 376 16.20 -14.76 18.04
N ILE A 377 16.07 -15.84 18.81
CA ILE A 377 15.11 -15.91 19.92
C ILE A 377 15.86 -15.57 21.21
N PRO A 378 15.52 -14.45 21.89
CA PRO A 378 16.19 -14.07 23.13
C PRO A 378 15.92 -15.04 24.29
N ASP A 379 16.89 -15.23 25.17
CA ASP A 379 16.73 -16.09 26.36
C ASP A 379 15.62 -15.61 27.30
N ASP A 380 15.39 -14.30 27.39
CA ASP A 380 14.32 -13.73 28.22
C ASP A 380 12.91 -13.93 27.64
N TYR A 381 12.81 -14.35 26.38
CA TYR A 381 11.57 -14.78 25.73
C TYR A 381 11.27 -16.25 26.06
N LEU A 382 12.29 -17.06 26.38
CA LEU A 382 12.15 -18.48 26.72
C LEU A 382 11.69 -18.73 28.17
N VAL A 383 11.17 -17.70 28.84
CA VAL A 383 10.71 -17.78 30.22
C VAL A 383 9.19 -17.84 30.26
N ALA A 384 8.63 -18.93 30.77
CA ALA A 384 7.19 -19.09 30.93
C ALA A 384 6.56 -17.90 31.65
N ALA A 385 5.41 -17.45 31.15
CA ALA A 385 4.62 -16.44 31.85
C ALA A 385 4.19 -16.97 33.24
N GLY A 386 4.32 -16.15 34.28
CA GLY A 386 3.79 -16.46 35.62
C GLY A 386 2.40 -15.89 35.85
N ASP A 387 1.85 -16.06 37.07
CA ASP A 387 0.60 -15.42 37.55
C ASP A 387 0.70 -13.89 37.73
N GLY A 388 1.78 -13.29 37.22
CA GLY A 388 1.94 -11.85 37.21
C GLY A 388 0.85 -11.24 36.34
N ASN A 389 -0.06 -10.48 36.96
CA ASN A 389 -1.12 -9.66 36.37
C ASN A 389 -0.61 -8.69 35.25
N TYR A 390 -0.10 -9.20 34.13
CA TYR A 390 0.00 -8.48 32.88
C TYR A 390 -1.37 -8.53 32.20
N LYS A 391 -2.35 -7.87 32.83
CA LYS A 391 -3.64 -7.54 32.24
C LYS A 391 -3.51 -6.27 31.39
N ILE A 392 -2.85 -6.37 30.26
CA ILE A 392 -3.05 -5.49 29.08
C ILE A 392 -2.71 -6.43 27.92
N ILE A 393 -3.62 -7.17 27.27
CA ILE A 393 -4.79 -6.74 26.47
C ILE A 393 -5.93 -7.78 26.63
N SER A 394 -6.24 -8.22 27.86
CA SER A 394 -7.32 -9.21 28.08
C SER A 394 -8.70 -8.60 28.41
N GLU A 395 -8.87 -7.29 28.28
CA GLU A 395 -10.19 -6.63 28.48
C GLU A 395 -10.91 -6.27 27.18
N THR A 396 -10.39 -6.68 26.02
CA THR A 396 -11.14 -6.57 24.75
C THR A 396 -11.51 -7.89 24.10
N GLU A 397 -10.96 -9.03 24.52
CA GLU A 397 -11.28 -10.32 23.88
C GLU A 397 -11.33 -11.46 24.91
N LYS A 398 -12.44 -11.52 25.68
CA LYS A 398 -12.93 -12.83 26.12
C LYS A 398 -13.64 -13.48 24.94
N ASN A 399 -12.88 -14.08 24.03
CA ASN A 399 -13.42 -15.01 23.05
C ASN A 399 -13.09 -16.43 23.51
N ASN A 400 -14.12 -17.27 23.57
CA ASN A 400 -14.00 -18.71 23.77
C ASN A 400 -13.21 -19.33 22.60
N ASP A 401 -12.35 -20.27 22.94
CA ASP A 401 -11.37 -20.93 22.08
C ASP A 401 -11.93 -21.58 20.81
N ALA A 402 -11.22 -21.36 19.71
CA ALA A 402 -10.50 -22.37 18.94
C ALA A 402 -9.77 -21.61 17.83
N ASN A 403 -8.44 -21.69 17.78
CA ASN A 403 -7.56 -21.01 16.81
C ASN A 403 -7.04 -19.61 17.20
N MET A 404 -6.61 -19.45 18.46
CA MET A 404 -5.85 -18.31 18.97
C MET A 404 -4.38 -18.27 18.51
N TRP A 405 -3.98 -19.16 17.60
CA TRP A 405 -2.61 -19.19 17.08
C TRP A 405 -2.45 -19.11 15.54
N ALA A 406 -3.52 -18.96 14.75
CA ALA A 406 -3.37 -18.63 13.33
C ALA A 406 -3.04 -17.13 13.10
N GLY A 407 -1.96 -16.86 12.36
CA GLY A 407 -1.31 -15.54 12.31
C GLY A 407 -2.16 -14.34 11.88
N THR A 408 -1.66 -13.15 12.24
CA THR A 408 -2.20 -11.79 11.95
C THR A 408 -3.51 -11.43 12.67
N TYR A 409 -3.39 -11.23 13.99
CA TYR A 409 -4.47 -10.79 14.88
C TYR A 409 -4.90 -9.35 14.67
N HIS A 410 -5.93 -9.18 13.83
CA HIS A 410 -7.21 -8.55 14.20
C HIS A 410 -8.38 -8.92 13.26
N GLU A 411 -8.24 -9.93 12.38
CA GLU A 411 -9.27 -10.25 11.36
C GLU A 411 -9.80 -11.69 11.42
N GLU A 412 -9.21 -12.57 12.23
CA GLU A 412 -9.71 -13.95 12.34
C GLU A 412 -11.03 -14.02 13.13
N GLY A 413 -12.08 -14.48 12.45
CA GLY A 413 -13.45 -14.59 12.98
C GLY A 413 -14.37 -13.39 12.70
N ALA A 414 -13.90 -12.35 12.00
CA ALA A 414 -14.70 -11.19 11.64
C ALA A 414 -14.88 -11.06 10.12
N SER A 415 -16.12 -10.80 9.66
CA SER A 415 -16.37 -10.39 8.29
C SER A 415 -16.11 -8.89 8.16
N LEU A 416 -15.19 -8.50 7.27
CA LEU A 416 -14.84 -7.09 7.06
C LEU A 416 -15.82 -6.43 6.08
N TYR A 417 -16.34 -5.27 6.46
CA TYR A 417 -17.25 -4.47 5.64
C TYR A 417 -16.64 -3.11 5.30
N LYS A 418 -17.00 -2.64 4.11
CA LYS A 418 -16.67 -1.29 3.64
C LYS A 418 -17.63 -0.29 4.29
N GLU A 419 -17.09 0.66 5.06
CA GLU A 419 -17.90 1.72 5.69
C GLU A 419 -17.98 2.96 4.81
N TRP A 420 -19.17 3.54 4.66
CA TRP A 420 -19.35 4.75 3.87
C TRP A 420 -18.92 6.00 4.66
N ASP A 421 -17.92 6.74 4.17
CA ASP A 421 -17.55 8.04 4.75
C ASP A 421 -18.30 9.16 4.03
N PHE A 422 -19.31 9.73 4.69
CA PHE A 422 -20.17 10.78 4.11
C PHE A 422 -19.41 12.08 3.77
N ARG A 423 -18.30 12.37 4.46
CA ARG A 423 -17.49 13.58 4.20
C ARG A 423 -16.59 13.40 2.98
N ARG A 424 -16.12 12.18 2.75
CA ARG A 424 -15.20 11.85 1.65
C ARG A 424 -15.92 11.28 0.42
N GLN A 425 -17.23 11.02 0.51
CA GLN A 425 -18.05 10.43 -0.54
C GLN A 425 -17.44 9.13 -1.10
N ARG A 426 -16.80 8.34 -0.22
CA ARG A 426 -16.10 7.10 -0.59
C ARG A 426 -16.19 6.07 0.53
N TYR A 427 -16.12 4.81 0.13
CA TYR A 427 -16.03 3.68 1.06
C TYR A 427 -14.63 3.53 1.64
N LYS A 428 -14.52 3.44 2.96
CA LYS A 428 -13.33 2.99 3.68
C LYS A 428 -13.30 1.46 3.66
N LYS A 429 -12.29 0.90 3.00
CA LYS A 429 -12.07 -0.55 2.96
C LYS A 429 -11.59 -1.01 4.35
N ASN A 430 -12.09 -2.16 4.80
CA ASN A 430 -11.70 -2.83 6.04
C ASN A 430 -11.86 -1.98 7.32
N TRP A 431 -12.82 -1.06 7.31
CA TRP A 431 -13.04 -0.14 8.44
C TRP A 431 -13.94 -0.73 9.54
N CYS A 432 -14.89 -1.60 9.16
CA CYS A 432 -15.83 -2.22 10.09
C CYS A 432 -15.58 -3.73 10.14
N ALA A 433 -15.42 -4.27 11.35
CA ALA A 433 -15.34 -5.70 11.61
C ALA A 433 -16.67 -6.19 12.20
N LEU A 434 -17.39 -7.05 11.46
CA LEU A 434 -18.62 -7.68 11.92
C LEU A 434 -18.29 -9.06 12.51
N ARG A 435 -18.67 -9.29 13.77
CA ARG A 435 -18.52 -10.58 14.44
C ARG A 435 -19.90 -11.15 14.77
N GLU A 436 -20.21 -12.33 14.26
CA GLU A 436 -21.44 -13.04 14.63
C GLU A 436 -21.21 -13.84 15.92
N VAL A 437 -21.99 -13.53 16.96
CA VAL A 437 -21.95 -14.26 18.23
C VAL A 437 -23.15 -15.21 18.28
N LYS A 438 -22.91 -16.53 18.31
CA LYS A 438 -23.95 -17.51 18.62
C LYS A 438 -24.31 -17.42 20.10
N LEU A 439 -25.51 -16.94 20.40
CA LEU A 439 -26.04 -16.93 21.76
C LEU A 439 -26.55 -18.33 22.12
N ASN A 440 -25.95 -18.96 23.13
CA ASN A 440 -26.52 -20.17 23.73
C ASN A 440 -27.77 -19.78 24.53
N SER A 441 -28.92 -20.38 24.21
CA SER A 441 -30.17 -20.11 24.91
C SER A 441 -30.10 -20.64 26.35
N SER A 442 -29.83 -19.76 27.31
CA SER A 442 -30.05 -20.03 28.73
C SER A 442 -31.49 -19.68 29.12
N GLY A 443 -32.02 -20.35 30.15
CA GLY A 443 -33.41 -20.21 30.56
C GLY A 443 -33.81 -18.78 30.91
N THR A 444 -35.02 -18.38 30.52
CA THR A 444 -35.61 -17.03 30.71
C THR A 444 -35.85 -16.64 32.17
N GLN A 445 -35.44 -17.48 33.13
CA GLN A 445 -35.57 -17.24 34.56
C GLN A 445 -34.85 -15.96 35.00
N PHE A 446 -33.64 -15.71 34.46
CA PHE A 446 -32.86 -14.51 34.74
C PHE A 446 -33.60 -13.21 34.39
N VAL A 447 -34.39 -13.22 33.30
CA VAL A 447 -35.18 -12.05 32.89
C VAL A 447 -36.30 -11.81 33.90
N SER A 448 -37.01 -12.86 34.31
CA SER A 448 -38.08 -12.74 35.30
C SER A 448 -37.56 -12.23 36.65
N ASP A 449 -36.42 -12.76 37.10
CA ASP A 449 -35.81 -12.42 38.39
C ASP A 449 -35.23 -11.00 38.38
N THR A 450 -34.57 -10.61 37.29
CA THR A 450 -34.07 -9.23 37.10
C THR A 450 -35.23 -8.23 37.03
N VAL A 451 -36.31 -8.53 36.30
CA VAL A 451 -37.48 -7.64 36.22
C VAL A 451 -38.16 -7.49 37.58
N LYS A 452 -38.30 -8.57 38.36
CA LYS A 452 -38.84 -8.49 39.73
C LYS A 452 -37.93 -7.64 40.63
N LYS A 453 -36.62 -7.94 40.64
CA LYS A 453 -35.61 -7.28 41.48
C LYS A 453 -35.53 -5.77 41.22
N TYR A 454 -35.67 -5.34 39.97
CA TYR A 454 -35.57 -3.93 39.58
C TYR A 454 -36.91 -3.30 39.19
N SER A 455 -38.03 -3.89 39.57
CA SER A 455 -39.39 -3.43 39.21
C SER A 455 -39.66 -1.96 39.58
N GLY A 456 -39.12 -1.48 40.69
CA GLY A 456 -39.19 -0.07 41.10
C GLY A 456 -38.42 0.87 40.16
N LEU A 457 -37.22 0.46 39.71
CA LEU A 457 -36.39 1.21 38.77
C LEU A 457 -37.04 1.26 37.38
N ILE A 458 -37.63 0.15 36.94
CA ILE A 458 -38.34 0.04 35.67
C ILE A 458 -39.55 0.98 35.61
N LYS A 459 -40.27 1.15 36.72
CA LYS A 459 -41.38 2.13 36.79
C LYS A 459 -40.90 3.57 36.62
N ASN A 460 -39.77 3.92 37.25
CA ASN A 460 -39.18 5.25 37.09
C ASN A 460 -38.68 5.47 35.66
N LEU A 461 -37.98 4.50 35.08
CA LEU A 461 -37.52 4.57 33.69
C LEU A 461 -38.70 4.71 32.72
N ARG A 462 -39.75 3.91 32.85
CA ARG A 462 -40.97 4.05 32.02
C ARG A 462 -41.56 5.44 32.13
N ARG A 463 -41.67 6.01 33.34
CA ARG A 463 -42.19 7.37 33.52
C ARG A 463 -41.31 8.41 32.83
N THR A 464 -39.99 8.29 32.90
CA THR A 464 -39.05 9.20 32.22
C THR A 464 -39.13 9.07 30.70
N PHE A 465 -39.23 7.85 30.16
CA PHE A 465 -39.35 7.62 28.72
C PHE A 465 -40.72 8.02 28.17
N GLU A 466 -41.80 7.86 28.93
CA GLU A 466 -43.14 8.36 28.56
C GLU A 466 -43.18 9.89 28.53
N ILE A 467 -42.43 10.58 29.40
CA ILE A 467 -42.30 12.04 29.34
C ILE A 467 -41.50 12.51 28.10
N LEU A 468 -40.55 11.69 27.63
CA LEU A 468 -39.74 11.98 26.43
C LEU A 468 -40.46 11.64 25.12
N ARG A 469 -41.45 10.74 25.16
CA ARG A 469 -42.41 10.49 24.09
C ARG A 469 -43.37 11.68 24.06
N GLY A 470 -42.97 12.76 23.39
CA GLY A 470 -43.86 13.89 23.14
C GLY A 470 -45.19 13.45 22.48
N GLU A 471 -46.19 14.33 22.48
CA GLU A 471 -47.52 14.04 21.93
C GLU A 471 -47.47 13.51 20.49
N ASP A 472 -48.35 12.54 20.19
CA ASP A 472 -48.51 11.97 18.85
C ASP A 472 -48.84 13.07 17.83
N LYS A 473 -47.84 13.48 17.05
CA LYS A 473 -48.00 14.42 15.93
C LYS A 473 -48.22 13.65 14.64
N THR A 474 -49.38 13.85 14.02
CA THR A 474 -49.64 13.40 12.64
C THR A 474 -48.86 14.28 11.67
N LEU A 475 -47.74 13.77 11.17
CA LEU A 475 -46.93 14.44 10.15
C LEU A 475 -47.49 14.11 8.75
N LYS A 476 -47.79 15.15 7.95
CA LYS A 476 -48.17 14.98 6.54
C LYS A 476 -46.94 14.67 5.69
N LYS A 477 -47.14 13.83 4.66
CA LYS A 477 -46.13 13.36 3.71
C LYS A 477 -45.37 14.54 3.08
N GLN A 478 -44.04 14.57 3.21
CA GLN A 478 -43.20 15.55 2.51
C GLN A 478 -42.99 15.11 1.04
N PRO A 479 -42.99 16.05 0.07
CA PRO A 479 -42.94 15.71 -1.35
C PRO A 479 -41.55 15.38 -1.91
N TYR A 480 -40.47 15.62 -1.16
CA TYR A 480 -39.11 15.20 -1.51
C TYR A 480 -38.49 14.57 -0.27
N GLY A 481 -38.42 13.24 -0.24
CA GLY A 481 -37.62 12.52 0.75
C GLY A 481 -36.28 12.17 0.11
N ASP A 482 -35.19 12.49 0.79
CA ASP A 482 -33.96 11.68 0.69
C ASP A 482 -34.15 10.38 1.48
#